data_AF-A0A9P3B1G1-F1
#
_entry.id   AF-A0A9P3B1G1-F1
#
_cell.length_a   1.000
_cell.length_b   1.000
_cell.length_c   1.000
_cell.angle_alpha   90.00
_cell.angle_beta   90.00
_cell.angle_gamma   90.00
#
_symmetry.space_group_name_H-M   'P 1'
#
loop_
_entity.id
_entity.type
_entity.pdbx_description
1 polymer ?
#
loop_
_entity_poly.entity_id
_entity_poly.type
_entity_poly.pdbx_seq_one_letter_code
_entity_poly.pdbx_strand_id
1 'polypeptide(L)'
;MFKAASRRACAFISRPRNLQYNKALSTRTASHRCQTGNSTRSSLQRQSQTQFSLLQHIRPQCRHLSYGQRMKRGFQEASKGIWRKNPILLPLAIISVAGATAIFAYISYVELTRVGPQYHKFPPPVAESLRTAVYYTEVDLNPAKALKAYKEALRKAVELGMHPFSDEMIGIHLQVSMMLEKAGLAKPAIQVLERTKTECLKWVEEGRKKRDAQKPETEAVTESIQIDDPDALAMHQKMKELDEYEDRQRDKVLKKVVGMHMKLAELYASDYIQDEKKAESYQEAAVELCLKELRRRQELRLPVGSASEDASTAWLNLSEIATALTDLGQTYLKQEKNELAMPLLLRALDLLRADEGSRPSCKQVTLLADVSTAITGELHKKTPSRGSTAAPQQLIDSGNQWAQKALDVAAKLQPPIRDEECDMSCLAALYNLGEIAHLQGKRKEAEQYWKEAKSLARGLGLEENAAHVEEALAQLKK
;
A
#
# COMPACT_ATOMS: atom_id res chain seq x y z
N MET A 1 0.91 1.75 5.47
CA MET A 1 1.83 2.89 5.24
C MET A 1 2.94 2.47 4.28
N PHE A 2 4.00 1.75 4.66
CA PHE A 2 5.11 1.39 3.74
C PHE A 2 4.69 0.80 2.37
N LYS A 3 3.76 -0.17 2.30
CA LYS A 3 3.23 -0.71 1.02
C LYS A 3 2.45 0.29 0.13
N ALA A 4 2.13 1.48 0.63
CA ALA A 4 1.49 2.58 -0.11
C ALA A 4 2.47 3.72 -0.44
N ALA A 5 3.50 3.94 0.40
CA ALA A 5 4.64 4.80 0.07
C ALA A 5 5.46 4.19 -1.08
N SER A 6 5.69 2.87 -1.05
CA SER A 6 6.35 2.06 -2.09
C SER A 6 5.56 1.92 -3.41
N ARG A 7 4.71 2.90 -3.74
CA ARG A 7 4.07 3.09 -5.07
C ARG A 7 4.26 4.54 -5.57
N ARG A 8 5.27 5.23 -5.05
CA ARG A 8 5.49 6.69 -5.26
C ARG A 8 6.94 7.03 -5.60
N ALA A 9 7.85 6.08 -5.43
CA ALA A 9 9.28 6.26 -5.68
C ALA A 9 9.61 6.01 -7.17
N CYS A 10 8.96 6.78 -8.05
CA CYS A 10 9.39 6.90 -9.45
C CYS A 10 10.53 7.92 -9.52
N ALA A 11 11.58 7.64 -10.30
CA ALA A 11 12.70 8.58 -10.42
C ALA A 11 12.26 9.89 -11.09
N PHE A 12 12.83 11.02 -10.64
CA PHE A 12 12.38 12.35 -11.07
C PHE A 12 13.19 12.91 -12.24
N ILE A 13 12.50 13.61 -13.16
CA ILE A 13 13.14 14.44 -14.20
C ILE A 13 13.17 15.89 -13.70
N SER A 14 14.37 16.42 -13.48
CA SER A 14 14.58 17.78 -12.99
C SER A 14 14.26 18.83 -14.05
N ARG A 15 13.16 19.56 -13.86
CA ARG A 15 12.82 20.75 -14.68
C ARG A 15 13.78 21.91 -14.37
N PRO A 16 14.53 22.48 -15.34
CA PRO A 16 15.30 23.69 -15.11
C PRO A 16 14.37 24.88 -14.85
N ARG A 17 14.73 25.76 -13.91
CA ARG A 17 13.83 26.69 -13.20
C ARG A 17 13.25 27.88 -14.00
N ASN A 18 13.37 27.88 -15.33
CA ASN A 18 12.68 28.86 -16.18
C ASN A 18 11.30 28.32 -16.57
N LEU A 19 10.24 29.10 -16.30
CA LEU A 19 8.80 28.78 -16.48
C LEU A 19 8.11 28.01 -15.33
N GLN A 20 8.02 28.65 -14.16
CA GLN A 20 6.83 28.46 -13.33
C GLN A 20 5.62 29.12 -14.02
N TYR A 21 4.62 28.32 -14.42
CA TYR A 21 3.29 28.84 -14.77
C TYR A 21 2.18 27.99 -14.15
N ASN A 22 1.67 28.44 -13.02
CA ASN A 22 0.57 27.76 -12.32
C ASN A 22 -0.72 27.81 -13.14
N LYS A 23 -1.21 26.64 -13.58
CA LYS A 23 -2.58 26.45 -14.06
C LYS A 23 -3.26 25.32 -13.31
N ALA A 24 -3.83 25.67 -12.15
CA ALA A 24 -4.81 24.81 -11.50
C ALA A 24 -6.03 24.64 -12.43
N LEU A 25 -6.42 23.40 -12.72
CA LEU A 25 -7.63 23.08 -13.49
C LEU A 25 -8.54 22.17 -12.67
N SER A 26 -9.66 22.74 -12.22
CA SER A 26 -10.70 22.03 -11.49
C SER A 26 -11.45 21.07 -12.44
N THR A 27 -11.44 19.77 -12.12
CA THR A 27 -12.30 18.78 -12.76
C THR A 27 -13.57 18.58 -11.95
N ARG A 28 -14.72 18.96 -12.54
CA ARG A 28 -16.05 18.70 -11.97
C ARG A 28 -16.52 17.29 -12.29
N THR A 29 -17.42 16.81 -11.44
CA THR A 29 -18.14 15.53 -11.53
C THR A 29 -18.85 15.30 -12.86
N ALA A 30 -18.83 14.04 -13.32
CA ALA A 30 -19.85 13.46 -14.16
C ALA A 30 -20.15 12.03 -13.65
N SER A 31 -21.42 11.70 -13.43
CA SER A 31 -21.85 10.38 -12.98
C SER A 31 -22.80 9.76 -14.01
N HIS A 32 -22.48 8.54 -14.47
CA HIS A 32 -23.33 7.82 -15.42
C HIS A 32 -23.78 6.47 -14.85
N ARG A 33 -25.06 6.42 -14.49
CA ARG A 33 -25.81 5.18 -14.21
C ARG A 33 -26.28 4.61 -15.54
N CYS A 34 -25.86 3.38 -15.86
CA CYS A 34 -26.50 2.58 -16.91
C CYS A 34 -27.39 1.51 -16.27
N GLN A 35 -28.66 1.44 -16.72
CA GLN A 35 -29.55 0.31 -16.49
C GLN A 35 -29.76 -0.39 -17.84
N THR A 36 -29.69 -1.71 -17.88
CA THR A 36 -30.02 -2.50 -19.07
C THR A 36 -31.42 -3.10 -18.91
N GLY A 37 -32.30 -2.82 -19.88
CA GLY A 37 -33.65 -3.34 -19.93
C GLY A 37 -34.02 -3.76 -21.35
N ASN A 38 -33.90 -5.05 -21.65
CA ASN A 38 -34.26 -5.60 -22.96
C ASN A 38 -35.58 -6.36 -22.87
N SER A 39 -36.62 -5.82 -23.50
CA SER A 39 -37.80 -6.57 -23.92
C SER A 39 -37.68 -6.90 -25.41
N THR A 40 -37.99 -8.14 -25.81
CA THR A 40 -38.25 -8.48 -27.20
C THR A 40 -39.64 -9.12 -27.32
N ARG A 41 -40.36 -8.76 -28.39
CA ARG A 41 -41.79 -9.05 -28.55
C ARG A 41 -42.14 -9.16 -30.04
N SER A 42 -42.57 -10.35 -30.45
CA SER A 42 -43.27 -10.61 -31.72
C SER A 42 -44.35 -11.67 -31.43
N SER A 43 -45.62 -11.59 -31.88
CA SER A 43 -46.22 -11.08 -33.13
C SER A 43 -46.00 -12.02 -34.32
N LEU A 44 -47.01 -12.35 -35.15
CA LEU A 44 -48.47 -12.09 -35.10
C LEU A 44 -49.21 -13.08 -36.06
N GLN A 45 -50.50 -12.84 -36.35
CA GLN A 45 -51.33 -13.43 -37.45
C GLN A 45 -51.90 -14.85 -37.29
N ARG A 46 -53.10 -15.20 -37.85
CA ARG A 46 -54.31 -14.40 -38.21
C ARG A 46 -55.57 -15.31 -38.32
N GLN A 47 -56.76 -14.70 -38.29
CA GLN A 47 -58.11 -15.31 -38.17
C GLN A 47 -58.76 -15.79 -39.50
N SER A 48 -59.71 -16.73 -39.39
CA SER A 48 -61.09 -16.74 -39.98
C SER A 48 -61.84 -17.97 -39.39
N GLN A 49 -63.06 -17.93 -38.83
CA GLN A 49 -64.41 -17.58 -39.33
C GLN A 49 -64.86 -18.44 -40.53
N THR A 50 -65.73 -19.44 -40.36
CA THR A 50 -67.23 -19.39 -40.45
C THR A 50 -67.81 -20.85 -40.34
N GLN A 51 -69.09 -21.22 -40.16
CA GLN A 51 -70.34 -20.62 -39.61
C GLN A 51 -71.39 -21.75 -39.34
N PHE A 52 -72.27 -21.63 -38.32
CA PHE A 52 -73.50 -22.47 -38.04
C PHE A 52 -73.31 -24.01 -37.87
N SER A 53 -74.19 -24.81 -37.23
CA SER A 53 -75.14 -24.59 -36.11
C SER A 53 -75.65 -25.94 -35.53
N LEU A 54 -76.11 -25.95 -34.28
CA LEU A 54 -76.99 -26.97 -33.63
C LEU A 54 -76.62 -28.46 -33.73
N LEU A 55 -76.17 -29.03 -32.60
CA LEU A 55 -76.83 -30.17 -31.94
C LEU A 55 -76.36 -30.29 -30.48
N GLN A 56 -77.19 -30.86 -29.59
CA GLN A 56 -76.86 -30.99 -28.16
C GLN A 56 -75.92 -32.17 -27.91
N HIS A 57 -74.79 -31.96 -27.23
CA HIS A 57 -74.10 -33.02 -26.50
C HIS A 57 -73.49 -32.51 -25.18
N ILE A 58 -73.32 -33.45 -24.25
CA ILE A 58 -73.10 -33.25 -22.81
C ILE A 58 -71.85 -32.40 -22.51
N ARG A 59 -71.99 -31.39 -21.63
CA ARG A 59 -70.85 -30.61 -21.10
C ARG A 59 -70.19 -31.33 -19.92
N PRO A 60 -68.93 -31.81 -20.02
CA PRO A 60 -68.18 -32.23 -18.84
C PRO A 60 -67.76 -31.03 -17.99
N GLN A 61 -67.89 -31.12 -16.66
CA GLN A 61 -67.40 -30.08 -15.74
C GLN A 61 -65.87 -30.16 -15.57
N CYS A 62 -65.12 -29.39 -16.35
CA CYS A 62 -63.67 -29.24 -16.16
C CYS A 62 -63.33 -28.43 -14.90
N ARG A 63 -63.28 -29.10 -13.74
CA ARG A 63 -62.71 -28.52 -12.50
C ARG A 63 -61.23 -28.19 -12.71
N HIS A 64 -60.88 -26.91 -12.64
CA HIS A 64 -59.51 -26.44 -12.79
C HIS A 64 -58.70 -26.70 -11.51
N LEU A 65 -57.77 -27.67 -11.57
CA LEU A 65 -56.81 -27.94 -10.48
C LEU A 65 -56.00 -26.68 -10.15
N SER A 66 -55.80 -26.41 -8.86
CA SER A 66 -55.01 -25.26 -8.38
C SER A 66 -53.53 -25.39 -8.76
N TYR A 67 -52.78 -24.27 -8.74
CA TYR A 67 -51.36 -24.26 -9.10
C TYR A 67 -50.55 -25.31 -8.32
N GLY A 68 -50.71 -25.38 -6.99
CA GLY A 68 -50.05 -26.38 -6.16
C GLY A 68 -50.48 -27.82 -6.46
N GLN A 69 -51.74 -28.06 -6.84
CA GLN A 69 -52.21 -29.39 -7.27
C GLN A 69 -51.62 -29.79 -8.63
N ARG A 70 -51.53 -28.86 -9.58
CA ARG A 70 -50.87 -29.08 -10.89
C ARG A 70 -49.38 -29.36 -10.71
N MET A 71 -48.69 -28.56 -9.90
CA MET A 71 -47.28 -28.75 -9.54
C MET A 71 -47.06 -30.12 -8.90
N LYS A 72 -47.87 -30.50 -7.91
CA LYS A 72 -47.78 -31.82 -7.24
C LYS A 72 -48.02 -32.98 -8.21
N ARG A 73 -49.00 -32.89 -9.12
CA ARG A 73 -49.18 -33.90 -10.19
C ARG A 73 -47.99 -33.94 -11.16
N GLY A 74 -47.52 -32.79 -11.63
CA GLY A 74 -46.35 -32.69 -12.51
C GLY A 74 -45.12 -33.37 -11.91
N PHE A 75 -44.82 -33.13 -10.63
CA PHE A 75 -43.75 -33.84 -9.93
C PHE A 75 -44.01 -35.36 -9.78
N GLN A 76 -45.25 -35.79 -9.53
CA GLN A 76 -45.60 -37.22 -9.43
C GLN A 76 -45.60 -37.96 -10.78
N GLU A 77 -45.91 -37.28 -11.87
CA GLU A 77 -45.89 -37.83 -13.24
C GLU A 77 -44.47 -37.83 -13.80
N ALA A 78 -43.72 -36.74 -13.64
CA ALA A 78 -42.32 -36.65 -14.03
C ALA A 78 -41.43 -37.63 -13.24
N SER A 79 -41.56 -37.73 -11.91
CA SER A 79 -40.75 -38.65 -11.11
C SER A 79 -40.94 -40.11 -11.56
N LYS A 80 -42.19 -40.59 -11.70
CA LYS A 80 -42.48 -41.95 -12.19
C LYS A 80 -41.90 -42.22 -13.58
N GLY A 81 -41.94 -41.23 -14.48
CA GLY A 81 -41.39 -41.34 -15.83
C GLY A 81 -39.86 -41.37 -15.87
N ILE A 82 -39.19 -40.56 -15.04
CA ILE A 82 -37.73 -40.41 -15.04
C ILE A 82 -37.06 -41.57 -14.27
N TRP A 83 -37.63 -42.02 -13.15
CA TRP A 83 -37.09 -43.14 -12.33
C TRP A 83 -36.95 -44.43 -13.15
N ARG A 84 -37.91 -44.70 -14.06
CA ARG A 84 -37.87 -45.86 -14.96
C ARG A 84 -36.84 -45.73 -16.10
N LYS A 85 -36.52 -44.51 -16.53
CA LYS A 85 -35.57 -44.26 -17.63
C LYS A 85 -34.13 -44.16 -17.16
N ASN A 86 -33.89 -43.60 -15.97
CA ASN A 86 -32.56 -43.36 -15.41
C ASN A 86 -32.48 -43.82 -13.94
N PRO A 87 -32.67 -45.13 -13.65
CA PRO A 87 -32.76 -45.63 -12.27
C PRO A 87 -31.47 -45.45 -11.45
N ILE A 88 -30.31 -45.36 -12.11
CA ILE A 88 -29.00 -45.15 -11.46
C ILE A 88 -28.65 -43.66 -11.39
N LEU A 89 -28.88 -42.90 -12.47
CA LEU A 89 -28.43 -41.51 -12.57
C LEU A 89 -29.21 -40.56 -11.64
N LEU A 90 -30.52 -40.78 -11.47
CA LEU A 90 -31.38 -39.93 -10.65
C LEU A 90 -31.05 -39.96 -9.15
N PRO A 91 -30.89 -41.12 -8.48
CA PRO A 91 -30.51 -41.13 -7.06
C PRO A 91 -29.11 -40.53 -6.86
N LEU A 92 -28.16 -40.76 -7.77
CA LEU A 92 -26.83 -40.11 -7.74
C LEU A 92 -26.95 -38.59 -7.82
N ALA A 93 -27.81 -38.04 -8.70
CA ALA A 93 -28.03 -36.61 -8.80
C ALA A 93 -28.67 -36.02 -7.52
N ILE A 94 -29.62 -36.73 -6.89
CA ILE A 94 -30.22 -36.28 -5.62
C ILE A 94 -29.20 -36.31 -4.48
N ILE A 95 -28.40 -37.38 -4.38
CA ILE A 95 -27.32 -37.49 -3.38
C ILE A 95 -26.25 -36.42 -3.61
N SER A 96 -25.90 -36.12 -4.86
CA SER A 96 -24.96 -35.06 -5.22
C SER A 96 -25.47 -33.67 -4.79
N VAL A 97 -26.72 -33.33 -5.08
CA VAL A 97 -27.32 -32.04 -4.66
C VAL A 97 -27.43 -31.94 -3.14
N ALA A 98 -27.92 -32.99 -2.47
CA ALA A 98 -28.04 -33.02 -1.02
C ALA A 98 -26.66 -32.91 -0.34
N GLY A 99 -25.67 -33.66 -0.82
CA GLY A 99 -24.28 -33.61 -0.37
C GLY A 99 -23.66 -32.23 -0.59
N ALA A 100 -23.87 -31.61 -1.75
CA ALA A 100 -23.40 -30.24 -2.02
C ALA A 100 -24.02 -29.22 -1.06
N THR A 101 -25.33 -29.30 -0.77
CA THR A 101 -25.96 -28.43 0.24
C THR A 101 -25.46 -28.69 1.66
N ALA A 102 -25.20 -29.95 2.03
CA ALA A 102 -24.66 -30.30 3.34
C ALA A 102 -23.21 -29.82 3.51
N ILE A 103 -22.37 -29.97 2.48
CA ILE A 103 -20.99 -29.46 2.45
C ILE A 103 -20.99 -27.94 2.49
N PHE A 104 -21.85 -27.26 1.72
CA PHE A 104 -21.95 -25.79 1.75
C PHE A 104 -22.42 -25.27 3.11
N ALA A 105 -23.40 -25.93 3.74
CA ALA A 105 -23.86 -25.60 5.08
C ALA A 105 -22.77 -25.86 6.14
N TYR A 106 -22.01 -26.95 6.02
CA TYR A 106 -20.89 -27.25 6.90
C TYR A 106 -19.75 -26.24 6.76
N ILE A 107 -19.37 -25.87 5.53
CA ILE A 107 -18.39 -24.82 5.26
C ILE A 107 -18.87 -23.51 5.87
N SER A 108 -20.12 -23.10 5.62
CA SER A 108 -20.72 -21.89 6.19
C SER A 108 -20.77 -21.90 7.73
N TYR A 109 -21.00 -23.07 8.34
CA TYR A 109 -20.97 -23.25 9.79
C TYR A 109 -19.54 -23.15 10.36
N VAL A 110 -18.55 -23.79 9.72
CA VAL A 110 -17.14 -23.68 10.11
C VAL A 110 -16.63 -22.25 9.93
N GLU A 111 -17.03 -21.59 8.84
CA GLU A 111 -16.72 -20.19 8.54
C GLU A 111 -17.26 -19.26 9.65
N LEU A 112 -18.51 -19.46 10.09
CA LEU A 112 -19.12 -18.63 11.14
C LEU A 112 -18.61 -18.96 12.56
N THR A 113 -18.35 -20.24 12.88
CA THR A 113 -18.10 -20.69 14.27
C THR A 113 -16.63 -20.94 14.63
N ARG A 114 -15.76 -21.22 13.64
CA ARG A 114 -14.33 -21.48 13.89
C ARG A 114 -13.44 -20.45 13.21
N VAL A 115 -13.67 -20.15 11.93
CA VAL A 115 -12.90 -19.14 11.17
C VAL A 115 -13.20 -17.75 11.70
N GLY A 116 -14.47 -17.33 11.70
CA GLY A 116 -14.94 -16.03 12.18
C GLY A 116 -14.22 -15.47 13.42
N PRO A 117 -14.19 -16.18 14.57
CA PRO A 117 -13.50 -15.72 15.78
C PRO A 117 -11.96 -15.78 15.73
N GLN A 118 -11.34 -16.53 14.81
CA GLN A 118 -9.87 -16.65 14.72
C GLN A 118 -9.23 -15.53 13.87
N TYR A 119 -9.94 -14.96 12.90
CA TYR A 119 -9.34 -14.01 11.94
C TYR A 119 -9.43 -12.54 12.37
N HIS A 120 -9.96 -12.24 13.56
CA HIS A 120 -9.93 -10.89 14.13
C HIS A 120 -9.32 -10.88 15.53
N LYS A 121 -8.15 -10.23 15.67
CA LYS A 121 -7.41 -10.06 16.94
C LYS A 121 -8.13 -9.22 18.00
N PHE A 122 -9.34 -8.72 17.71
CA PHE A 122 -10.11 -7.85 18.59
C PHE A 122 -11.17 -8.67 19.33
N PRO A 123 -11.40 -8.42 20.64
CA PRO A 123 -12.52 -9.02 21.34
C PRO A 123 -13.86 -8.74 20.62
N PRO A 124 -14.83 -9.69 20.64
CA PRO A 124 -16.11 -9.54 19.93
C PRO A 124 -16.85 -8.19 20.09
N PRO A 125 -16.97 -7.58 21.30
CA PRO A 125 -17.66 -6.29 21.44
C PRO A 125 -16.87 -5.10 20.86
N VAL A 126 -15.54 -5.18 20.77
CA VAL A 126 -14.70 -4.18 20.08
C VAL A 126 -14.87 -4.34 18.57
N ALA A 127 -14.84 -5.58 18.09
CA ALA A 127 -15.00 -5.91 16.67
C ALA A 127 -16.36 -5.48 16.10
N GLU A 128 -17.43 -5.47 16.91
CA GLU A 128 -18.74 -4.98 16.50
C GLU A 128 -18.77 -3.46 16.28
N SER A 129 -18.21 -2.68 17.21
CA SER A 129 -18.05 -1.23 17.05
C SER A 129 -17.12 -0.90 15.88
N LEU A 130 -16.06 -1.68 15.66
CA LEU A 130 -15.16 -1.53 14.51
C LEU A 130 -15.84 -1.88 13.17
N ARG A 131 -16.65 -2.95 13.09
CA ARG A 131 -17.47 -3.25 11.89
C ARG A 131 -18.36 -2.06 11.52
N THR A 132 -18.99 -1.43 12.51
CA THR A 132 -19.79 -0.22 12.32
C THR A 132 -18.95 0.98 11.85
N ALA A 133 -17.76 1.17 12.42
CA ALA A 133 -16.86 2.26 12.04
C ALA A 133 -16.30 2.11 10.62
N VAL A 134 -15.92 0.89 10.23
CA VAL A 134 -15.43 0.55 8.87
C VAL A 134 -16.55 0.70 7.83
N TYR A 135 -17.78 0.28 8.15
CA TYR A 135 -18.93 0.55 7.26
C TYR A 135 -19.08 2.05 6.94
N TYR A 136 -19.00 2.91 7.96
CA TYR A 136 -19.04 4.37 7.78
C TYR A 136 -17.73 5.00 7.29
N THR A 137 -16.71 4.19 6.97
CA THR A 137 -15.44 4.63 6.36
C THR A 137 -15.33 4.20 4.89
N GLU A 138 -15.83 3.00 4.53
CA GLU A 138 -15.64 2.38 3.21
C GLU A 138 -16.93 2.24 2.38
N VAL A 139 -18.12 2.26 3.01
CA VAL A 139 -19.42 2.00 2.33
C VAL A 139 -20.30 3.25 2.28
N ASP A 140 -20.54 3.90 3.43
CA ASP A 140 -21.28 5.17 3.56
C ASP A 140 -20.37 6.17 4.29
N LEU A 141 -19.53 6.90 3.56
CA LEU A 141 -18.48 7.75 4.15
C LEU A 141 -19.09 8.87 5.01
N ASN A 142 -19.15 8.61 6.32
CA ASN A 142 -19.80 9.48 7.29
C ASN A 142 -18.88 9.68 8.50
N PRO A 143 -18.00 10.69 8.48
CA PRO A 143 -16.93 10.83 9.47
C PRO A 143 -17.46 11.04 10.89
N ALA A 144 -18.63 11.65 11.07
CA ALA A 144 -19.25 11.84 12.37
C ALA A 144 -19.71 10.52 13.00
N LYS A 145 -20.39 9.65 12.22
CA LYS A 145 -20.80 8.31 12.67
C LYS A 145 -19.61 7.39 12.86
N ALA A 146 -18.67 7.37 11.90
CA ALA A 146 -17.45 6.57 11.98
C ALA A 146 -16.62 6.92 13.23
N LEU A 147 -16.38 8.21 13.49
CA LEU A 147 -15.63 8.67 14.66
C LEU A 147 -16.33 8.31 15.99
N LYS A 148 -17.67 8.31 16.04
CA LYS A 148 -18.40 7.82 17.23
C LYS A 148 -18.13 6.33 17.46
N ALA A 149 -18.24 5.51 16.41
CA ALA A 149 -18.02 4.07 16.50
C ALA A 149 -16.55 3.70 16.82
N TYR A 150 -15.57 4.41 16.25
CA TYR A 150 -14.15 4.24 16.62
C TYR A 150 -13.86 4.63 18.07
N LYS A 151 -14.45 5.71 18.60
CA LYS A 151 -14.33 6.10 20.01
C LYS A 151 -14.94 5.05 20.95
N GLU A 152 -16.06 4.45 20.56
CA GLU A 152 -16.69 3.36 21.30
C GLU A 152 -15.83 2.09 21.29
N ALA A 153 -15.23 1.74 20.15
CA ALA A 153 -14.29 0.62 20.03
C ALA A 153 -13.05 0.80 20.93
N LEU A 154 -12.43 1.99 20.91
CA LEU A 154 -11.29 2.32 21.78
C LEU A 154 -11.67 2.24 23.27
N ARG A 155 -12.85 2.75 23.64
CA ARG A 155 -13.36 2.66 25.02
C ARG A 155 -13.52 1.20 25.45
N LYS A 156 -14.24 0.39 24.68
CA LYS A 156 -14.45 -1.04 24.95
C LYS A 156 -13.14 -1.83 25.04
N ALA A 157 -12.14 -1.47 24.22
CA ALA A 157 -10.82 -2.10 24.25
C ALA A 157 -10.07 -1.80 25.56
N VAL A 158 -10.11 -0.56 26.05
CA VAL A 158 -9.54 -0.17 27.35
C VAL A 158 -10.31 -0.83 28.51
N GLU A 159 -11.65 -0.88 28.45
CA GLU A 159 -12.49 -1.56 29.44
C GLU A 159 -12.22 -3.08 29.52
N LEU A 160 -11.68 -3.68 28.45
CA LEU A 160 -11.25 -5.08 28.38
C LEU A 160 -9.75 -5.29 28.61
N GLY A 161 -9.03 -4.25 29.06
CA GLY A 161 -7.60 -4.35 29.39
C GLY A 161 -6.67 -4.55 28.19
N MET A 162 -7.09 -4.22 26.96
CA MET A 162 -6.19 -4.29 25.80
C MET A 162 -5.03 -3.31 25.97
N HIS A 163 -3.79 -3.81 25.80
CA HIS A 163 -2.57 -3.01 25.96
C HIS A 163 -2.62 -1.74 25.07
N PRO A 164 -2.50 -0.51 25.61
CA PRO A 164 -2.74 0.72 24.86
C PRO A 164 -1.86 0.91 23.63
N PHE A 165 -0.62 0.43 23.68
CA PHE A 165 0.33 0.49 22.58
C PHE A 165 0.45 -0.83 21.80
N SER A 166 -0.59 -1.67 21.84
CA SER A 166 -0.67 -2.87 20.99
C SER A 166 -0.76 -2.54 19.50
N ASP A 167 -0.43 -3.52 18.66
CA ASP A 167 -0.63 -3.43 17.20
C ASP A 167 -2.10 -3.10 16.86
N GLU A 168 -3.01 -3.69 17.62
CA GLU A 168 -4.46 -3.59 17.49
C GLU A 168 -4.96 -2.19 17.85
N MET A 169 -4.59 -1.66 19.03
CA MET A 169 -5.02 -0.34 19.49
C MET A 169 -4.50 0.78 18.59
N ILE A 170 -3.19 0.80 18.29
CA ILE A 170 -2.62 1.81 17.38
C ILE A 170 -3.19 1.62 15.96
N GLY A 171 -3.56 0.40 15.57
CA GLY A 171 -4.32 0.13 14.35
C GLY A 171 -5.60 0.96 14.26
N ILE A 172 -6.38 1.06 15.36
CA ILE A 172 -7.60 1.89 15.40
C ILE A 172 -7.27 3.37 15.23
N HIS A 173 -6.24 3.90 15.93
CA HIS A 173 -5.83 5.30 15.77
C HIS A 173 -5.42 5.65 14.34
N LEU A 174 -4.72 4.75 13.65
CA LEU A 174 -4.34 4.90 12.25
C LEU A 174 -5.55 4.84 11.30
N GLN A 175 -6.54 3.97 11.57
CA GLN A 175 -7.80 3.91 10.82
C GLN A 175 -8.64 5.19 11.01
N VAL A 176 -8.67 5.77 12.21
CA VAL A 176 -9.33 7.07 12.46
C VAL A 176 -8.69 8.18 11.62
N SER A 177 -7.36 8.25 11.55
CA SER A 177 -6.68 9.25 10.71
C SER A 177 -6.97 9.03 9.22
N MET A 178 -6.89 7.78 8.72
CA MET A 178 -7.20 7.44 7.32
C MET A 178 -8.66 7.76 6.96
N MET A 179 -9.61 7.56 7.88
CA MET A 179 -11.02 7.92 7.68
C MET A 179 -11.20 9.46 7.59
N LEU A 180 -10.51 10.22 8.45
CA LEU A 180 -10.53 11.68 8.39
C LEU A 180 -9.91 12.20 7.09
N GLU A 181 -8.81 11.61 6.65
CA GLU A 181 -8.18 11.90 5.35
C GLU A 181 -9.13 11.62 4.18
N LYS A 182 -9.78 10.44 4.13
CA LYS A 182 -10.79 10.10 3.12
C LYS A 182 -11.95 11.09 3.09
N ALA A 183 -12.31 11.67 4.24
CA ALA A 183 -13.33 12.71 4.35
C ALA A 183 -12.83 14.14 4.01
N GLY A 184 -11.60 14.30 3.51
CA GLY A 184 -10.98 15.60 3.23
C GLY A 184 -10.54 16.39 4.48
N LEU A 185 -10.63 15.79 5.67
CA LEU A 185 -10.34 16.42 6.96
C LEU A 185 -8.86 16.26 7.33
N ALA A 186 -7.97 16.74 6.45
CA ALA A 186 -6.51 16.63 6.60
C ALA A 186 -6.00 17.19 7.94
N LYS A 187 -6.50 18.35 8.40
CA LYS A 187 -6.07 18.96 9.68
C LYS A 187 -6.41 18.07 10.90
N PRO A 188 -7.66 17.57 11.06
CA PRO A 188 -7.95 16.51 12.04
C PRO A 188 -7.13 15.22 11.87
N ALA A 189 -6.89 14.75 10.64
CA ALA A 189 -6.09 13.55 10.38
C ALA A 189 -4.63 13.69 10.88
N ILE A 190 -4.03 14.86 10.65
CA ILE A 190 -2.72 15.26 11.18
C ILE A 190 -2.75 15.28 12.71
N GLN A 191 -3.71 15.96 13.34
CA GLN A 191 -3.79 16.07 14.81
C GLN A 191 -3.86 14.69 15.51
N VAL A 192 -4.59 13.73 14.93
CA VAL A 192 -4.63 12.34 15.43
C VAL A 192 -3.25 11.67 15.33
N LEU A 193 -2.59 11.79 14.17
CA LEU A 193 -1.25 11.20 13.97
C LEU A 193 -0.19 11.84 14.84
N GLU A 194 -0.12 13.18 14.93
CA GLU A 194 0.87 13.88 15.75
C GLU A 194 0.73 13.53 17.22
N ARG A 195 -0.51 13.43 17.73
CA ARG A 195 -0.79 12.98 19.08
C ARG A 195 -0.34 11.53 19.29
N THR A 196 -0.84 10.59 18.50
CA THR A 196 -0.53 9.16 18.67
C THR A 196 0.97 8.88 18.51
N LYS A 197 1.64 9.52 17.55
CA LYS A 197 3.11 9.50 17.37
C LYS A 197 3.83 9.91 18.66
N THR A 198 3.40 11.01 19.28
CA THR A 198 4.06 11.58 20.47
C THR A 198 3.81 10.72 21.71
N GLU A 199 2.60 10.21 21.90
CA GLU A 199 2.28 9.26 22.97
C GLU A 199 3.07 7.95 22.81
N CYS A 200 3.20 7.42 21.59
CA CYS A 200 3.99 6.23 21.26
C CYS A 200 5.49 6.42 21.51
N LEU A 201 6.09 7.52 21.02
CA LEU A 201 7.50 7.84 21.23
C LEU A 201 7.83 7.93 22.72
N LYS A 202 7.02 8.68 23.47
CA LYS A 202 7.18 8.84 24.92
C LYS A 202 7.19 7.49 25.64
N TRP A 203 6.23 6.60 25.34
CA TRP A 203 6.16 5.28 25.97
C TRP A 203 7.36 4.38 25.61
N VAL A 204 7.83 4.40 24.35
CA VAL A 204 9.04 3.64 23.96
C VAL A 204 10.29 4.17 24.67
N GLU A 205 10.46 5.49 24.77
CA GLU A 205 11.56 6.09 25.52
C GLU A 205 11.51 5.80 27.02
N GLU A 206 10.36 5.95 27.66
CA GLU A 206 10.20 5.70 29.10
C GLU A 206 10.37 4.22 29.43
N GLY A 207 9.85 3.31 28.59
CA GLY A 207 10.07 1.87 28.74
C GLY A 207 11.54 1.46 28.59
N ARG A 208 12.26 2.03 27.61
CA ARG A 208 13.71 1.80 27.45
C ARG A 208 14.50 2.34 28.65
N LYS A 209 14.24 3.58 29.09
CA LYS A 209 14.90 4.18 30.27
C LYS A 209 14.70 3.36 31.56
N LYS A 210 13.50 2.80 31.78
CA LYS A 210 13.25 1.89 32.92
C LYS A 210 14.05 0.60 32.83
N ARG A 211 13.98 -0.07 31.68
CA ARG A 211 14.71 -1.32 31.39
C ARG A 211 16.22 -1.17 31.58
N ASP A 212 16.80 -0.09 31.08
CA ASP A 212 18.24 0.15 31.16
C ASP A 212 18.68 0.49 32.61
N ALA A 213 17.79 1.03 33.45
CA ALA A 213 18.03 1.25 34.88
C ALA A 213 17.85 -0.03 35.73
N GLN A 214 16.90 -0.91 35.37
CA GLN A 214 16.60 -2.16 36.07
C GLN A 214 17.58 -3.30 35.72
N LYS A 215 18.31 -3.16 34.60
CA LYS A 215 19.31 -4.10 34.14
C LYS A 215 20.39 -4.46 35.21
N PRO A 216 21.13 -3.51 35.82
CA PRO A 216 22.14 -3.83 36.83
C PRO A 216 21.58 -4.51 38.07
N GLU A 217 20.35 -4.17 38.50
CA GLU A 217 19.69 -4.84 39.62
C GLU A 217 19.38 -6.30 39.28
N THR A 218 18.89 -6.55 38.05
CA THR A 218 18.56 -7.90 37.58
C THR A 218 19.80 -8.78 37.40
N GLU A 219 20.89 -8.23 36.85
CA GLU A 219 22.16 -8.95 36.69
C GLU A 219 22.76 -9.31 38.06
N ALA A 220 22.78 -8.39 39.03
CA ALA A 220 23.26 -8.66 40.39
C ALA A 220 22.40 -9.68 41.17
N VAL A 221 21.07 -9.67 40.99
CA VAL A 221 20.16 -10.67 41.59
C VAL A 221 20.35 -12.06 40.96
N THR A 222 20.59 -12.12 39.65
CA THR A 222 20.79 -13.39 38.93
C THR A 222 22.12 -14.07 39.30
N GLU A 223 23.17 -13.29 39.61
CA GLU A 223 24.46 -13.83 40.06
C GLU A 223 24.48 -14.27 41.53
N SER A 224 23.56 -13.80 42.37
CA SER A 224 23.64 -13.95 43.84
C SER A 224 22.64 -14.93 44.47
N ILE A 225 21.61 -15.40 43.75
CA ILE A 225 20.56 -16.25 44.32
C ILE A 225 20.36 -17.53 43.50
N GLN A 226 20.70 -18.68 44.09
CA GLN A 226 20.12 -19.97 43.68
C GLN A 226 18.71 -20.07 44.27
N ILE A 227 17.69 -20.02 43.41
CA ILE A 227 16.28 -20.03 43.82
C ILE A 227 15.81 -21.48 43.91
N ASP A 228 15.91 -22.05 45.11
CA ASP A 228 15.45 -23.43 45.41
C ASP A 228 13.92 -23.57 45.53
N ASP A 229 13.18 -22.44 45.52
CA ASP A 229 11.71 -22.40 45.59
C ASP A 229 11.08 -22.38 44.17
N PRO A 230 10.28 -23.39 43.78
CA PRO A 230 9.68 -23.47 42.46
C PRO A 230 8.66 -22.36 42.19
N ASP A 231 7.95 -21.83 43.19
CA ASP A 231 6.93 -20.79 42.98
C ASP A 231 7.60 -19.43 42.72
N ALA A 232 8.70 -19.14 43.41
CA ALA A 232 9.52 -17.96 43.14
C ALA A 232 10.16 -18.01 41.74
N LEU A 233 10.63 -19.19 41.31
CA LEU A 233 11.20 -19.40 39.98
C LEU A 233 10.14 -19.23 38.86
N ALA A 234 8.92 -19.74 39.06
CA ALA A 234 7.80 -19.54 38.14
C ALA A 234 7.37 -18.06 38.04
N MET A 235 7.37 -17.34 39.16
CA MET A 235 7.10 -15.89 39.19
C MET A 235 8.17 -15.10 38.42
N HIS A 236 9.45 -15.42 38.60
CA HIS A 236 10.55 -14.77 37.87
C HIS A 236 10.48 -15.04 36.35
N GLN A 237 10.19 -16.28 35.94
CA GLN A 237 9.96 -16.62 34.53
C GLN A 237 8.83 -15.78 33.93
N LYS A 238 7.69 -15.68 34.63
CA LYS A 238 6.52 -14.91 34.18
C LYS A 238 6.79 -13.40 34.09
N MET A 239 7.61 -12.83 34.97
CA MET A 239 8.04 -11.43 34.84
C MET A 239 8.89 -11.23 33.58
N LYS A 240 9.89 -12.09 33.35
CA LYS A 240 10.73 -12.05 32.16
C LYS A 240 9.92 -12.18 30.86
N GLU A 241 8.92 -13.07 30.82
CA GLU A 241 8.01 -13.20 29.66
C GLU A 241 7.23 -11.91 29.37
N LEU A 242 6.81 -11.17 30.41
CA LEU A 242 6.12 -9.89 30.28
C LEU A 242 7.07 -8.78 29.79
N ASP A 243 8.31 -8.73 30.30
CA ASP A 243 9.33 -7.77 29.85
C ASP A 243 9.74 -8.01 28.39
N GLU A 244 9.92 -9.27 27.99
CA GLU A 244 10.15 -9.66 26.60
C GLU A 244 8.94 -9.32 25.70
N TYR A 245 7.72 -9.50 26.20
CA TYR A 245 6.51 -9.08 25.48
C TYR A 245 6.47 -7.56 25.30
N GLU A 246 6.74 -6.77 26.34
CA GLU A 246 6.79 -5.31 26.23
C GLU A 246 7.89 -4.84 25.26
N ASP A 247 9.08 -5.43 25.26
CA ASP A 247 10.14 -5.12 24.30
C ASP A 247 9.69 -5.38 22.85
N ARG A 248 9.03 -6.52 22.59
CA ARG A 248 8.44 -6.84 21.29
C ARG A 248 7.35 -5.84 20.89
N GLN A 249 6.60 -5.28 21.85
CA GLN A 249 5.65 -4.19 21.57
C GLN A 249 6.37 -2.86 21.33
N ARG A 250 7.41 -2.50 22.10
CA ARG A 250 8.23 -1.28 21.89
C ARG A 250 8.76 -1.20 20.46
N ASP A 251 9.25 -2.31 19.92
CA ASP A 251 9.74 -2.39 18.54
C ASP A 251 8.61 -2.27 17.50
N LYS A 252 7.46 -2.95 17.68
CA LYS A 252 6.27 -2.78 16.81
C LYS A 252 5.78 -1.34 16.78
N VAL A 253 5.72 -0.69 17.95
CA VAL A 253 5.23 0.68 18.14
C VAL A 253 6.16 1.67 17.45
N LEU A 254 7.47 1.53 17.63
CA LEU A 254 8.44 2.41 17.00
C LEU A 254 8.44 2.25 15.46
N LYS A 255 8.13 1.05 14.92
CA LYS A 255 7.96 0.81 13.48
C LYS A 255 6.73 1.54 12.92
N LYS A 256 5.66 1.62 13.72
CA LYS A 256 4.49 2.46 13.40
C LYS A 256 4.80 3.94 13.47
N VAL A 257 5.61 4.39 14.45
CA VAL A 257 6.04 5.80 14.57
C VAL A 257 6.77 6.26 13.30
N VAL A 258 7.73 5.49 12.77
CA VAL A 258 8.38 5.83 11.47
C VAL A 258 7.32 5.98 10.36
N GLY A 259 6.37 5.05 10.27
CA GLY A 259 5.25 5.15 9.33
C GLY A 259 4.38 6.40 9.54
N MET A 260 4.13 6.81 10.79
CA MET A 260 3.39 8.03 11.13
C MET A 260 4.17 9.28 10.72
N HIS A 261 5.50 9.32 10.89
CA HIS A 261 6.33 10.43 10.40
C HIS A 261 6.24 10.56 8.87
N MET A 262 6.40 9.46 8.12
CA MET A 262 6.27 9.47 6.65
C MET A 262 4.86 9.89 6.20
N LYS A 263 3.81 9.44 6.90
CA LYS A 263 2.43 9.83 6.58
C LYS A 263 2.11 11.28 6.98
N LEU A 264 2.71 11.80 8.05
CA LEU A 264 2.61 13.22 8.39
C LEU A 264 3.30 14.08 7.34
N ALA A 265 4.47 13.68 6.84
CA ALA A 265 5.14 14.40 5.75
C ALA A 265 4.25 14.49 4.49
N GLU A 266 3.68 13.35 4.06
CA GLU A 266 2.72 13.29 2.95
C GLU A 266 1.52 14.23 3.15
N LEU A 267 0.93 14.25 4.36
CA LEU A 267 -0.22 15.12 4.66
C LEU A 267 0.17 16.61 4.69
N TYR A 268 1.37 16.95 5.15
CA TYR A 268 1.88 18.33 5.14
C TYR A 268 2.26 18.82 3.73
N ALA A 269 2.82 17.97 2.88
CA ALA A 269 3.12 18.25 1.47
C ALA A 269 1.86 18.25 0.58
N SER A 270 0.73 17.70 1.03
CA SER A 270 -0.50 17.63 0.23
C SER A 270 -1.06 19.00 -0.16
N ASP A 271 -1.77 19.06 -1.30
CA ASP A 271 -2.41 20.28 -1.83
C ASP A 271 -3.35 20.99 -0.84
N TYR A 272 -3.82 20.29 0.19
CA TYR A 272 -4.70 20.81 1.23
C TYR A 272 -3.97 21.59 2.34
N ILE A 273 -2.65 21.44 2.46
CA ILE A 273 -1.83 21.95 3.58
C ILE A 273 -0.62 22.76 3.09
N GLN A 274 0.09 22.27 2.06
CA GLN A 274 1.19 22.98 1.37
C GLN A 274 2.32 23.50 2.30
N ASP A 275 2.65 22.74 3.35
CA ASP A 275 3.71 23.07 4.32
C ASP A 275 4.93 22.16 4.10
N GLU A 276 5.62 22.39 2.99
CA GLU A 276 6.81 21.63 2.58
C GLU A 276 7.92 21.62 3.64
N LYS A 277 8.03 22.67 4.47
CA LYS A 277 9.01 22.75 5.55
C LYS A 277 8.70 21.78 6.70
N LYS A 278 7.41 21.60 7.03
CA LYS A 278 7.01 20.53 7.94
C LYS A 278 7.13 19.16 7.29
N ALA A 279 6.84 19.03 5.99
CA ALA A 279 7.02 17.77 5.28
C ALA A 279 8.47 17.28 5.33
N GLU A 280 9.42 18.16 4.96
CA GLU A 280 10.87 17.94 5.04
C GLU A 280 11.30 17.52 6.45
N SER A 281 10.96 18.29 7.49
CA SER A 281 11.35 17.95 8.87
C SER A 281 10.70 16.66 9.41
N TYR A 282 9.51 16.28 8.91
CA TYR A 282 8.91 14.98 9.23
C TYR A 282 9.62 13.80 8.54
N GLN A 283 10.11 13.97 7.30
CA GLN A 283 10.94 12.99 6.61
C GLN A 283 12.33 12.86 7.25
N GLU A 284 12.98 13.98 7.59
CA GLU A 284 14.26 14.02 8.30
C GLU A 284 14.18 13.24 9.61
N ALA A 285 13.14 13.49 10.43
CA ALA A 285 12.94 12.76 11.67
C ALA A 285 12.59 11.27 11.47
N ALA A 286 11.96 10.88 10.34
CA ALA A 286 11.76 9.47 9.98
C ALA A 286 13.11 8.78 9.69
N VAL A 287 13.95 9.42 8.88
CA VAL A 287 15.29 8.93 8.51
C VAL A 287 16.21 8.87 9.73
N GLU A 288 16.23 9.92 10.55
CA GLU A 288 17.03 9.97 11.77
C GLU A 288 16.66 8.83 12.73
N LEU A 289 15.36 8.58 12.93
CA LEU A 289 14.87 7.50 13.77
C LEU A 289 15.23 6.11 13.23
N CYS A 290 15.14 5.92 11.90
CA CYS A 290 15.59 4.69 11.25
C CYS A 290 17.09 4.44 11.44
N LEU A 291 17.93 5.46 11.24
CA LEU A 291 19.38 5.33 11.34
C LEU A 291 19.85 5.16 12.81
N LYS A 292 19.19 5.82 13.76
CA LYS A 292 19.41 5.62 15.21
C LYS A 292 19.09 4.18 15.63
N GLU A 293 17.90 3.66 15.30
CA GLU A 293 17.52 2.29 15.68
C GLU A 293 18.34 1.24 14.91
N LEU A 294 18.70 1.48 13.63
CA LEU A 294 19.59 0.60 12.88
C LEU A 294 20.96 0.47 13.56
N ARG A 295 21.56 1.59 13.98
CA ARG A 295 22.84 1.59 14.71
C ARG A 295 22.71 0.87 16.06
N ARG A 296 21.67 1.19 16.84
CA ARG A 296 21.38 0.53 18.13
C ARG A 296 21.27 -0.99 17.97
N ARG A 297 20.65 -1.47 16.89
CA ARG A 297 20.53 -2.90 16.57
C ARG A 297 21.86 -3.52 16.18
N GLN A 298 22.69 -2.83 15.41
CA GLN A 298 24.03 -3.30 15.07
C GLN A 298 24.94 -3.41 16.31
N GLU A 299 24.90 -2.41 17.20
CA GLU A 299 25.62 -2.39 18.48
C GLU A 299 25.18 -3.54 19.40
N LEU A 300 23.87 -3.75 19.53
CA LEU A 300 23.28 -4.82 20.35
C LEU A 300 23.19 -6.20 19.64
N ARG A 301 23.69 -6.31 18.40
CA ARG A 301 23.58 -7.51 17.53
C ARG A 301 22.15 -8.05 17.35
N LEU A 302 21.16 -7.16 17.41
CA LEU A 302 19.74 -7.47 17.20
C LEU A 302 19.41 -7.57 15.70
N PRO A 303 18.45 -8.43 15.30
CA PRO A 303 18.06 -8.56 13.91
C PRO A 303 17.41 -7.29 13.34
N VAL A 304 17.58 -7.11 12.04
CA VAL A 304 16.96 -6.08 11.20
C VAL A 304 16.17 -6.80 10.10
N GLY A 305 14.89 -6.47 9.93
CA GLY A 305 13.96 -7.27 9.13
C GLY A 305 13.59 -8.62 9.76
N SER A 306 12.82 -9.42 9.01
CA SER A 306 12.34 -10.75 9.42
C SER A 306 13.22 -11.86 8.82
N ALA A 307 14.15 -12.39 9.61
CA ALA A 307 14.91 -13.59 9.26
C ALA A 307 14.19 -14.91 9.63
N SER A 308 13.04 -14.82 10.30
CA SER A 308 12.20 -15.93 10.77
C SER A 308 10.78 -15.83 10.22
N GLU A 309 10.05 -16.94 10.27
CA GLU A 309 8.65 -17.05 9.81
C GLU A 309 7.71 -16.11 10.57
N ASP A 310 8.04 -15.80 11.83
CA ASP A 310 7.37 -14.82 12.69
C ASP A 310 7.65 -13.35 12.28
N ALA A 311 7.21 -12.99 11.07
CA ALA A 311 7.24 -11.61 10.55
C ALA A 311 6.50 -10.59 11.46
N SER A 312 5.80 -11.05 12.50
CA SER A 312 5.17 -10.24 13.55
C SER A 312 6.14 -9.64 14.58
N THR A 313 7.35 -10.20 14.73
CA THR A 313 8.36 -9.73 15.71
C THR A 313 9.43 -8.81 15.11
N ALA A 314 9.47 -8.69 13.78
CA ALA A 314 10.49 -7.94 13.07
C ALA A 314 10.34 -6.42 13.13
N TRP A 315 11.48 -5.73 13.19
CA TRP A 315 11.64 -4.30 12.96
C TRP A 315 11.40 -3.93 11.47
N LEU A 316 11.79 -2.74 11.03
CA LEU A 316 11.98 -2.43 9.62
C LEU A 316 13.04 -3.37 9.02
N ASN A 317 12.84 -3.83 7.78
CA ASN A 317 13.91 -4.44 6.98
C ASN A 317 14.75 -3.36 6.28
N LEU A 318 15.81 -3.76 5.57
CA LEU A 318 16.71 -2.79 4.94
C LEU A 318 16.01 -2.06 3.77
N SER A 319 15.10 -2.74 3.05
CA SER A 319 14.23 -2.11 2.04
C SER A 319 13.30 -1.03 2.60
N GLU A 320 12.68 -1.22 3.78
CA GLU A 320 11.81 -0.22 4.41
C GLU A 320 12.62 1.01 4.86
N ILE A 321 13.85 0.81 5.37
CA ILE A 321 14.77 1.91 5.72
C ILE A 321 15.26 2.63 4.45
N ALA A 322 15.62 1.89 3.39
CA ALA A 322 15.99 2.45 2.10
C ALA A 322 14.84 3.26 1.48
N THR A 323 13.59 2.84 1.65
CA THR A 323 12.42 3.60 1.19
C THR A 323 12.33 4.96 1.90
N ALA A 324 12.49 5.01 3.24
CA ALA A 324 12.47 6.28 3.98
C ALA A 324 13.61 7.23 3.58
N LEU A 325 14.81 6.70 3.30
CA LEU A 325 15.94 7.46 2.75
C LEU A 325 15.67 7.97 1.33
N THR A 326 15.01 7.16 0.50
CA THR A 326 14.64 7.51 -0.88
C THR A 326 13.62 8.65 -0.90
N ASP A 327 12.57 8.57 -0.10
CA ASP A 327 11.53 9.61 0.00
C ASP A 327 12.13 10.99 0.34
N LEU A 328 13.07 11.07 1.30
CA LEU A 328 13.77 12.31 1.65
C LEU A 328 14.75 12.75 0.54
N GLY A 329 15.51 11.81 -0.04
CA GLY A 329 16.40 12.09 -1.17
C GLY A 329 15.66 12.67 -2.38
N GLN A 330 14.47 12.16 -2.69
CA GLN A 330 13.60 12.68 -3.75
C GLN A 330 12.99 14.05 -3.41
N THR A 331 12.68 14.34 -2.14
CA THR A 331 12.33 15.71 -1.72
C THR A 331 13.49 16.67 -1.97
N TYR A 332 14.72 16.31 -1.57
CA TYR A 332 15.90 17.13 -1.82
C TYR A 332 16.22 17.29 -3.32
N LEU A 333 15.99 16.27 -4.16
CA LEU A 333 16.07 16.39 -5.63
C LEU A 333 15.09 17.44 -6.18
N LYS A 334 13.81 17.37 -5.79
CA LYS A 334 12.77 18.34 -6.21
C LYS A 334 13.08 19.77 -5.76
N GLN A 335 13.85 19.92 -4.69
CA GLN A 335 14.31 21.21 -4.15
C GLN A 335 15.68 21.67 -4.69
N GLU A 336 16.25 20.99 -5.70
CA GLU A 336 17.60 21.25 -6.25
C GLU A 336 18.75 21.06 -5.23
N LYS A 337 18.49 20.48 -4.05
CA LYS A 337 19.44 20.22 -2.94
C LYS A 337 20.26 18.93 -3.17
N ASN A 338 20.79 18.73 -4.38
CA ASN A 338 21.45 17.48 -4.79
C ASN A 338 22.58 17.02 -3.84
N GLU A 339 23.34 17.96 -3.26
CA GLU A 339 24.42 17.66 -2.30
C GLU A 339 23.92 16.96 -1.02
N LEU A 340 22.66 17.19 -0.61
CA LEU A 340 22.02 16.46 0.48
C LEU A 340 21.32 15.17 -0.01
N ALA A 341 20.81 15.16 -1.25
CA ALA A 341 20.19 13.97 -1.84
C ALA A 341 21.20 12.83 -2.07
N MET A 342 22.38 13.14 -2.62
CA MET A 342 23.42 12.16 -2.96
C MET A 342 23.77 11.16 -1.83
N PRO A 343 24.14 11.58 -0.61
CA PRO A 343 24.47 10.63 0.46
C PRO A 343 23.28 9.78 0.91
N LEU A 344 22.04 10.29 0.85
CA LEU A 344 20.83 9.53 1.18
C LEU A 344 20.54 8.45 0.14
N LEU A 345 20.59 8.81 -1.15
CA LEU A 345 20.32 7.91 -2.27
C LEU A 345 21.37 6.81 -2.38
N LEU A 346 22.66 7.14 -2.23
CA LEU A 346 23.74 6.15 -2.16
C LEU A 346 23.57 5.21 -0.95
N ARG A 347 23.22 5.75 0.23
CA ARG A 347 22.99 4.91 1.42
C ARG A 347 21.77 4.01 1.28
N ALA A 348 20.69 4.50 0.66
CA ALA A 348 19.51 3.70 0.33
C ALA A 348 19.89 2.53 -0.61
N LEU A 349 20.73 2.80 -1.62
CA LEU A 349 21.15 1.82 -2.61
C LEU A 349 22.03 0.71 -2.03
N ASP A 350 22.91 1.03 -1.08
CA ASP A 350 23.70 0.03 -0.35
C ASP A 350 22.82 -0.86 0.53
N LEU A 351 21.86 -0.27 1.25
CA LEU A 351 20.92 -1.00 2.11
C LEU A 351 20.00 -1.90 1.27
N LEU A 352 19.51 -1.41 0.13
CA LEU A 352 18.67 -2.17 -0.78
C LEU A 352 19.42 -3.37 -1.38
N ARG A 353 20.67 -3.19 -1.83
CA ARG A 353 21.52 -4.29 -2.33
C ARG A 353 21.80 -5.35 -1.28
N ALA A 354 21.91 -4.98 -0.01
CA ALA A 354 22.07 -5.92 1.09
C ALA A 354 20.78 -6.72 1.38
N ASP A 355 19.60 -6.16 1.11
CA ASP A 355 18.28 -6.82 1.23
C ASP A 355 17.99 -7.74 0.00
N GLU A 356 18.31 -7.27 -1.21
CA GLU A 356 18.03 -7.93 -2.49
C GLU A 356 19.08 -8.98 -2.91
N GLY A 357 20.32 -8.83 -2.43
CA GLY A 357 21.44 -9.73 -2.73
C GLY A 357 21.75 -9.79 -4.23
N SER A 358 21.50 -10.96 -4.84
CA SER A 358 21.76 -11.21 -6.27
C SER A 358 20.54 -10.97 -7.18
N ARG A 359 19.40 -10.53 -6.64
CA ARG A 359 18.13 -10.38 -7.36
C ARG A 359 17.65 -8.92 -7.35
N PRO A 360 18.21 -8.04 -8.20
CA PRO A 360 17.85 -6.62 -8.21
C PRO A 360 16.37 -6.41 -8.52
N SER A 361 15.75 -5.40 -7.89
CA SER A 361 14.39 -4.95 -8.22
C SER A 361 14.37 -3.58 -8.91
N CYS A 362 13.17 -3.15 -9.30
CA CYS A 362 12.92 -1.83 -9.88
C CYS A 362 13.34 -0.68 -8.96
N LYS A 363 13.30 -0.87 -7.64
CA LYS A 363 13.81 0.10 -6.66
C LYS A 363 15.30 0.38 -6.85
N GLN A 364 16.07 -0.64 -7.26
CA GLN A 364 17.48 -0.44 -7.58
C GLN A 364 17.63 0.39 -8.86
N VAL A 365 16.73 0.24 -9.84
CA VAL A 365 16.69 1.08 -11.06
C VAL A 365 16.34 2.52 -10.71
N THR A 366 15.32 2.76 -9.87
CA THR A 366 14.97 4.08 -9.33
C THR A 366 16.17 4.76 -8.69
N LEU A 367 16.84 4.10 -7.74
CA LEU A 367 17.98 4.70 -7.04
C LEU A 367 19.19 4.96 -7.94
N LEU A 368 19.41 4.13 -8.97
CA LEU A 368 20.44 4.39 -9.98
C LEU A 368 20.11 5.62 -10.85
N ALA A 369 18.84 5.78 -11.23
CA ALA A 369 18.36 6.93 -11.99
C ALA A 369 18.38 8.22 -11.16
N ASP A 370 17.90 8.21 -9.92
CA ASP A 370 17.88 9.37 -9.02
C ASP A 370 19.30 9.85 -8.66
N VAL A 371 20.28 8.95 -8.48
CA VAL A 371 21.70 9.32 -8.34
C VAL A 371 22.23 10.01 -9.60
N SER A 372 21.84 9.55 -10.79
CA SER A 372 22.16 10.25 -12.04
C SER A 372 21.47 11.62 -12.14
N THR A 373 20.21 11.75 -11.70
CA THR A 373 19.48 13.03 -11.63
C THR A 373 20.19 14.02 -10.71
N ALA A 374 20.65 13.57 -9.54
CA ALA A 374 21.41 14.40 -8.60
C ALA A 374 22.75 14.87 -9.21
N ILE A 375 23.49 13.98 -9.87
CA ILE A 375 24.74 14.32 -10.56
C ILE A 375 24.50 15.30 -11.73
N THR A 376 23.43 15.10 -12.50
CA THR A 376 23.04 15.98 -13.61
C THR A 376 22.66 17.37 -13.11
N GLY A 377 21.94 17.46 -11.98
CA GLY A 377 21.69 18.72 -11.28
C GLY A 377 22.96 19.44 -10.81
N GLU A 378 23.98 18.68 -10.36
CA GLU A 378 25.28 19.26 -10.01
C GLU A 378 26.11 19.69 -11.22
N LEU A 379 26.03 18.97 -12.35
CA LEU A 379 26.61 19.41 -13.62
C LEU A 379 25.99 20.74 -14.07
N HIS A 380 24.68 20.92 -13.94
CA HIS A 380 24.00 22.18 -14.27
C HIS A 380 24.45 23.35 -13.38
N LYS A 381 24.62 23.15 -12.06
CA LYS A 381 25.18 24.20 -11.19
C LYS A 381 26.64 24.53 -11.50
N LYS A 382 27.43 23.53 -11.87
CA LYS A 382 28.89 23.64 -12.09
C LYS A 382 29.28 23.97 -13.54
N THR A 383 28.29 24.24 -14.41
CA THR A 383 28.49 24.71 -15.79
C THR A 383 27.93 26.12 -15.97
N PRO A 384 28.75 27.19 -15.84
CA PRO A 384 28.29 28.56 -16.10
C PRO A 384 27.82 28.72 -17.55
N SER A 385 26.76 29.49 -17.76
CA SER A 385 26.21 29.67 -19.11
C SER A 385 27.21 30.33 -20.06
N ARG A 386 27.61 29.59 -21.10
CA ARG A 386 28.19 30.11 -22.35
C ARG A 386 29.45 30.98 -22.17
N GLY A 387 30.52 30.44 -21.57
CA GLY A 387 31.85 31.09 -21.72
C GLY A 387 33.04 30.59 -20.91
N SER A 388 32.88 29.80 -19.84
CA SER A 388 34.02 29.40 -19.00
C SER A 388 33.85 28.02 -18.37
N THR A 389 34.98 27.35 -18.16
CA THR A 389 35.19 26.01 -17.56
C THR A 389 34.28 24.90 -18.09
N ALA A 390 34.87 23.91 -18.78
CA ALA A 390 34.19 22.64 -19.02
C ALA A 390 33.79 22.00 -17.69
N ALA A 391 32.59 21.42 -17.62
CA ALA A 391 32.12 20.73 -16.42
C ALA A 391 33.09 19.58 -16.07
N PRO A 392 33.32 19.26 -14.78
CA PRO A 392 34.35 18.30 -14.41
C PRO A 392 34.15 16.95 -15.08
N GLN A 393 35.11 16.51 -15.90
CA GLN A 393 34.98 15.30 -16.74
C GLN A 393 34.62 14.06 -15.90
N GLN A 394 35.20 13.93 -14.70
CA GLN A 394 34.87 12.87 -13.73
C GLN A 394 33.38 12.86 -13.33
N LEU A 395 32.74 14.03 -13.23
CA LEU A 395 31.32 14.16 -12.86
C LEU A 395 30.42 13.83 -14.05
N ILE A 396 30.82 14.19 -15.27
CA ILE A 396 30.19 13.78 -16.54
C ILE A 396 30.25 12.25 -16.69
N ASP A 397 31.44 11.66 -16.55
CA ASP A 397 31.67 10.22 -16.69
C ASP A 397 30.88 9.44 -15.63
N SER A 398 30.85 9.93 -14.40
CA SER A 398 30.02 9.38 -13.32
C SER A 398 28.53 9.44 -13.68
N GLY A 399 28.00 10.61 -14.07
CA GLY A 399 26.58 10.78 -14.41
C GLY A 399 26.10 9.83 -15.52
N ASN A 400 26.92 9.67 -16.56
CA ASN A 400 26.71 8.70 -17.64
C ASN A 400 26.72 7.26 -17.11
N GLN A 401 27.71 6.88 -16.29
CA GLN A 401 27.80 5.53 -15.71
C GLN A 401 26.59 5.19 -14.83
N TRP A 402 26.07 6.13 -14.02
CA TRP A 402 24.89 5.88 -13.19
C TRP A 402 23.60 5.72 -14.02
N ALA A 403 23.38 6.56 -15.04
CA ALA A 403 22.23 6.43 -15.94
C ALA A 403 22.29 5.14 -16.77
N GLN A 404 23.43 4.85 -17.41
CA GLN A 404 23.59 3.61 -18.18
C GLN A 404 23.38 2.38 -17.30
N LYS A 405 23.91 2.39 -16.06
CA LYS A 405 23.74 1.30 -15.10
C LYS A 405 22.28 1.11 -14.65
N ALA A 406 21.45 2.16 -14.62
CA ALA A 406 20.02 2.03 -14.41
C ALA A 406 19.37 1.22 -15.55
N LEU A 407 19.66 1.59 -16.80
CA LEU A 407 19.18 0.90 -18.00
C LEU A 407 19.70 -0.55 -18.08
N ASP A 408 20.98 -0.78 -17.81
CA ASP A 408 21.63 -2.10 -17.80
C ASP A 408 21.06 -3.06 -16.74
N VAL A 409 20.53 -2.52 -15.64
CA VAL A 409 19.82 -3.31 -14.62
C VAL A 409 18.40 -3.56 -15.06
N ALA A 410 17.68 -2.52 -15.50
CA ALA A 410 16.28 -2.63 -15.94
C ALA A 410 16.11 -3.62 -17.11
N ALA A 411 17.06 -3.64 -18.06
CA ALA A 411 17.08 -4.55 -19.21
C ALA A 411 17.21 -6.05 -18.82
N LYS A 412 17.60 -6.34 -17.57
CA LYS A 412 17.66 -7.71 -17.02
C LYS A 412 16.40 -8.09 -16.25
N LEU A 413 15.50 -7.14 -15.98
CA LEU A 413 14.24 -7.37 -15.27
C LEU A 413 13.14 -7.73 -16.27
N GLN A 414 12.35 -8.75 -15.93
CA GLN A 414 11.19 -9.20 -16.70
C GLN A 414 9.90 -9.02 -15.86
N PRO A 415 8.73 -8.82 -16.48
CA PRO A 415 7.45 -8.87 -15.77
C PRO A 415 7.27 -10.23 -15.06
N PRO A 416 6.65 -10.29 -13.86
CA PRO A 416 6.01 -9.20 -13.14
C PRO A 416 6.96 -8.43 -12.19
N ILE A 417 8.28 -8.67 -12.25
CA ILE A 417 9.24 -7.87 -11.46
C ILE A 417 9.36 -6.48 -12.09
N ARG A 418 9.60 -6.41 -13.42
CA ARG A 418 9.56 -5.15 -14.16
C ARG A 418 8.12 -4.60 -14.21
N ASP A 419 7.97 -3.37 -13.78
CA ASP A 419 6.72 -2.63 -13.66
C ASP A 419 6.87 -1.17 -14.13
N GLU A 420 5.80 -0.38 -13.99
CA GLU A 420 5.73 1.03 -14.38
C GLU A 420 6.75 1.91 -13.63
N GLU A 421 7.06 1.61 -12.36
CA GLU A 421 8.11 2.29 -11.58
C GLU A 421 9.51 2.08 -12.20
N CYS A 422 9.76 0.90 -12.76
CA CYS A 422 10.97 0.61 -13.54
C CYS A 422 11.05 1.41 -14.85
N ASP A 423 9.95 1.47 -15.60
CA ASP A 423 9.89 2.16 -16.88
C ASP A 423 10.00 3.69 -16.70
N MET A 424 9.40 4.24 -15.64
CA MET A 424 9.61 5.62 -15.18
C MET A 424 11.08 5.91 -14.85
N SER A 425 11.77 4.98 -14.22
CA SER A 425 13.18 5.15 -13.88
C SER A 425 14.11 4.97 -15.08
N CYS A 426 13.72 4.19 -16.09
CA CYS A 426 14.37 4.18 -17.41
C CYS A 426 14.19 5.52 -18.14
N LEU A 427 12.99 6.12 -18.06
CA LEU A 427 12.69 7.42 -18.65
C LEU A 427 13.59 8.52 -18.08
N ALA A 428 13.75 8.59 -16.76
CA ALA A 428 14.64 9.54 -16.11
C ALA A 428 16.12 9.32 -16.50
N ALA A 429 16.58 8.07 -16.55
CA ALA A 429 17.94 7.75 -16.98
C ALA A 429 18.22 8.18 -18.44
N LEU A 430 17.29 7.94 -19.37
CA LEU A 430 17.40 8.42 -20.76
C LEU A 430 17.38 9.95 -20.84
N TYR A 431 16.57 10.62 -20.02
CA TYR A 431 16.57 12.09 -19.98
C TYR A 431 17.93 12.64 -19.54
N ASN A 432 18.50 12.09 -18.47
CA ASN A 432 19.80 12.49 -17.92
C ASN A 432 20.94 12.23 -18.92
N LEU A 433 20.94 11.10 -19.64
CA LEU A 433 21.92 10.85 -20.72
C LEU A 433 21.83 11.91 -21.82
N GLY A 434 20.63 12.37 -22.17
CA GLY A 434 20.43 13.44 -23.13
C GLY A 434 20.93 14.81 -22.65
N GLU A 435 20.66 15.17 -21.39
CA GLU A 435 21.20 16.39 -20.75
C GLU A 435 22.74 16.36 -20.70
N ILE A 436 23.33 15.27 -20.24
CA ILE A 436 24.80 15.13 -20.15
C ILE A 436 25.42 15.18 -21.56
N ALA A 437 24.82 14.53 -22.57
CA ALA A 437 25.27 14.62 -23.95
C ALA A 437 25.12 16.05 -24.52
N HIS A 438 24.08 16.79 -24.12
CA HIS A 438 23.90 18.20 -24.49
C HIS A 438 25.00 19.08 -23.89
N LEU A 439 25.33 18.90 -22.60
CA LEU A 439 26.43 19.59 -21.92
C LEU A 439 27.81 19.26 -22.53
N GLN A 440 28.01 18.03 -23.02
CA GLN A 440 29.20 17.66 -23.80
C GLN A 440 29.20 18.27 -25.23
N GLY A 441 28.18 19.03 -25.63
CA GLY A 441 28.02 19.59 -26.97
C GLY A 441 27.60 18.58 -28.04
N LYS A 442 27.38 17.32 -27.67
CA LYS A 442 27.10 16.20 -28.57
C LYS A 442 25.62 16.16 -28.99
N ARG A 443 25.17 17.20 -29.71
CA ARG A 443 23.76 17.39 -30.09
C ARG A 443 23.07 16.13 -30.66
N LYS A 444 23.77 15.29 -31.43
CA LYS A 444 23.21 14.05 -32.03
C LYS A 444 22.90 12.96 -31.00
N GLU A 445 23.80 12.73 -30.03
CA GLU A 445 23.57 11.75 -28.95
C GLU A 445 22.41 12.24 -28.05
N ALA A 446 22.39 13.54 -27.72
CA ALA A 446 21.30 14.15 -26.96
C ALA A 446 19.93 14.02 -27.67
N GLU A 447 19.88 14.29 -28.99
CA GLU A 447 18.66 14.15 -29.77
C GLU A 447 18.17 12.68 -29.84
N GLN A 448 19.08 11.69 -29.82
CA GLN A 448 18.71 10.28 -29.76
C GLN A 448 18.09 9.92 -28.39
N TYR A 449 18.80 10.15 -27.29
CA TYR A 449 18.32 9.77 -25.96
C TYR A 449 16.97 10.43 -25.61
N TRP A 450 16.76 11.70 -25.98
CA TRP A 450 15.47 12.36 -25.78
C TRP A 450 14.36 11.87 -26.74
N LYS A 451 14.67 11.39 -27.95
CA LYS A 451 13.65 10.70 -28.77
C LYS A 451 13.21 9.38 -28.13
N GLU A 452 14.16 8.61 -27.60
CA GLU A 452 13.88 7.35 -26.90
C GLU A 452 13.06 7.62 -25.62
N ALA A 453 13.47 8.58 -24.79
CA ALA A 453 12.70 9.01 -23.62
C ALA A 453 11.27 9.46 -24.01
N LYS A 454 11.11 10.30 -25.04
CA LYS A 454 9.79 10.77 -25.49
C LYS A 454 8.90 9.62 -25.97
N SER A 455 9.47 8.60 -26.63
CA SER A 455 8.72 7.42 -27.05
C SER A 455 8.25 6.59 -25.85
N LEU A 456 9.09 6.43 -24.83
CA LEU A 456 8.77 5.73 -23.59
C LEU A 456 7.68 6.46 -22.78
N ALA A 457 7.79 7.79 -22.61
CA ALA A 457 6.76 8.59 -21.93
C ALA A 457 5.37 8.43 -22.58
N ARG A 458 5.30 8.43 -23.92
CA ARG A 458 4.05 8.21 -24.65
C ARG A 458 3.54 6.77 -24.55
N GLY A 459 4.43 5.78 -24.52
CA GLY A 459 4.07 4.38 -24.25
C GLY A 459 3.43 4.17 -22.87
N LEU A 460 3.82 4.99 -21.90
CA LEU A 460 3.28 5.00 -20.53
C LEU A 460 2.07 5.96 -20.35
N GLY A 461 1.67 6.73 -21.37
CA GLY A 461 0.58 7.71 -21.28
C GLY A 461 0.93 9.01 -20.52
N LEU A 462 2.21 9.31 -20.33
CA LEU A 462 2.72 10.39 -19.49
C LEU A 462 2.92 11.68 -20.29
N GLU A 463 1.82 12.32 -20.68
CA GLU A 463 1.85 13.48 -21.58
C GLU A 463 2.64 14.69 -21.03
N GLU A 464 2.64 14.93 -19.71
CA GLU A 464 3.49 15.98 -19.12
C GLU A 464 4.99 15.70 -19.33
N ASN A 465 5.42 14.46 -19.15
CA ASN A 465 6.81 14.07 -19.35
C ASN A 465 7.15 14.12 -20.84
N ALA A 466 6.26 13.63 -21.71
CA ALA A 466 6.44 13.69 -23.16
C ALA A 466 6.54 15.13 -23.70
N ALA A 467 5.79 16.07 -23.12
CA ALA A 467 5.85 17.49 -23.42
C ALA A 467 7.15 18.15 -22.92
N HIS A 468 7.62 17.79 -21.72
CA HIS A 468 8.88 18.29 -21.19
C HIS A 468 10.09 17.85 -22.03
N VAL A 469 10.12 16.58 -22.46
CA VAL A 469 11.15 16.05 -23.39
C VAL A 469 11.06 16.71 -24.78
N GLU A 470 9.85 17.06 -25.24
CA GLU A 470 9.63 17.82 -26.47
C GLU A 470 10.19 19.25 -26.39
N GLU A 471 10.12 19.90 -25.23
CA GLU A 471 10.77 21.19 -25.00
C GLU A 471 12.31 21.10 -25.11
N ALA A 472 12.93 20.10 -24.46
CA ALA A 472 14.37 19.86 -24.56
C ALA A 472 14.82 19.62 -26.02
N LEU A 473 14.07 18.78 -26.76
CA LEU A 473 14.27 18.56 -28.20
C LEU A 473 14.05 19.81 -29.06
N ALA A 474 13.27 20.80 -28.59
CA ALA A 474 13.12 22.09 -29.25
C ALA A 474 14.27 23.07 -28.92
N GLN A 475 14.90 22.95 -27.74
CA GLN A 475 16.08 23.74 -27.37
C GLN A 475 17.33 23.33 -28.18
N LEU A 476 17.51 22.04 -28.49
CA LEU A 476 18.61 21.55 -29.35
C LEU A 476 18.68 22.20 -30.75
N LYS A 477 17.55 22.69 -31.25
CA LYS A 477 17.38 23.30 -32.59
C LYS A 477 17.66 24.81 -32.61
N LYS A 478 17.94 25.41 -31.45
CA LYS A 478 18.42 26.78 -31.26
C LYS A 478 19.95 26.78 -31.11
#